data_AF-A0AAD4FAY6-F1
#
_entry.id   AF-A0AAD4FAY6-F1
#
_cell.length_a   1.000
_cell.length_b   1.000
_cell.length_c   1.000
_cell.angle_alpha   90.00
_cell.angle_beta   90.00
_cell.angle_gamma   90.00
#
_symmetry.space_group_name_H-M   'P 1'
#
loop_
_entity.id
_entity.type
_entity.pdbx_description
1 polymer ?
#
loop_
_entity_poly.entity_id
_entity_poly.type
_entity_poly.pdbx_seq_one_letter_code
_entity_poly.pdbx_strand_id
1 'polypeptide(L)'
;MDSIGILNLCIASTSGSVTDRRYGFADLAKNEDIDVTVGDLMSEYNMTKRGGSKVNSNRVTEEFETSFLEAFLPALPHLASKRIRVAVNVGASDTMKLYRAVLEKAQEASLDLKVTWIGSDGAFDDVSKAIDSSSAYTSMQSYLGATFAVDAPQAVLKLYYEYCAALLPQQSIKHTFYIPYKKLEVSIAAPTDTQDYLFEKDTYETNDSIDLKSIMPTVKAPLGLIVHARLGDKGSDCSVGFFVRNADEWDWLGSLLTVDKVRELLGGDDTGKPIFRLELANVWAVHVLLKDHLDCGVSSSSTYDVLGKNFAQYLRSKWVDISTEFLDGGRI
;
A
#
# COMPACT_ATOMS: atom_id res chain seq x y z
N MET A 1 -25.99 1.49 -29.97
CA MET A 1 -25.17 1.66 -28.76
C MET A 1 -24.24 2.80 -29.07
N ASP A 2 -24.68 4.01 -28.75
CA ASP A 2 -23.89 5.22 -28.97
C ASP A 2 -22.62 5.11 -28.13
N SER A 3 -21.47 5.20 -28.79
CA SER A 3 -20.19 5.36 -28.13
C SER A 3 -20.28 6.56 -27.20
N ILE A 4 -20.26 6.33 -25.90
CA ILE A 4 -19.96 7.38 -24.93
C ILE A 4 -18.63 7.96 -25.40
N GLY A 5 -18.66 9.18 -25.93
CA GLY A 5 -17.44 9.88 -26.33
C GLY A 5 -16.47 9.81 -25.17
N ILE A 6 -15.34 9.14 -25.36
CA ILE A 6 -14.34 8.96 -24.32
C ILE A 6 -13.80 10.35 -24.02
N LEU A 7 -14.36 11.01 -23.00
CA LEU A 7 -13.68 12.08 -22.30
C LEU A 7 -12.41 11.43 -21.76
N ASN A 8 -11.26 11.85 -22.30
CA ASN A 8 -9.96 11.42 -21.81
C ASN A 8 -9.85 11.86 -20.34
N LEU A 9 -10.20 10.97 -19.42
CA LEU A 9 -10.15 11.22 -17.99
C LEU A 9 -8.69 11.14 -17.53
N CYS A 10 -8.13 12.26 -17.08
CA CYS A 10 -6.77 12.30 -16.54
C CYS A 10 -6.81 12.12 -15.02
N ILE A 11 -6.26 11.00 -14.54
CA ILE A 11 -6.18 10.64 -13.13
C ILE A 11 -4.73 10.73 -12.68
N ALA A 12 -4.48 11.48 -11.61
CA ALA A 12 -3.16 11.55 -10.97
C ALA A 12 -3.21 10.99 -9.55
N SER A 13 -2.05 10.54 -9.07
CA SER A 13 -1.88 10.10 -7.68
C SER A 13 -1.27 11.24 -6.88
N THR A 14 -1.91 11.62 -5.78
CA THR A 14 -1.39 12.58 -4.81
C THR A 14 -0.77 11.90 -3.62
N SER A 15 0.35 12.48 -3.21
CA SER A 15 1.10 12.16 -2.01
C SER A 15 0.75 13.21 -0.94
N GLY A 16 0.59 12.78 0.30
CA GLY A 16 -0.10 13.51 1.36
C GLY A 16 0.12 12.93 2.76
N SER A 17 0.93 11.89 2.90
CA SER A 17 1.24 11.22 4.15
C SER A 17 2.20 12.06 5.00
N VAL A 18 2.50 11.58 6.20
CA VAL A 18 3.35 12.26 7.19
C VAL A 18 4.80 12.43 6.71
N THR A 19 5.31 11.52 5.88
CA THR A 19 6.68 11.57 5.31
C THR A 19 6.74 12.18 3.91
N ASP A 20 5.60 12.56 3.36
CA ASP A 20 5.49 13.04 2.00
C ASP A 20 5.81 14.52 1.87
N ARG A 21 6.14 14.96 0.64
CA ARG A 21 6.33 16.38 0.34
C ARG A 21 5.05 17.15 0.62
N ARG A 22 5.09 18.08 1.58
CA ARG A 22 3.87 18.69 2.10
C ARG A 22 3.03 19.44 1.06
N TYR A 23 3.70 20.10 0.10
CA TYR A 23 3.07 20.88 -0.96
C TYR A 23 2.84 20.09 -2.27
N GLY A 24 3.17 18.80 -2.32
CA GLY A 24 3.05 18.00 -3.55
C GLY A 24 1.61 17.97 -4.09
N PHE A 25 0.62 17.89 -3.20
CA PHE A 25 -0.80 17.96 -3.56
C PHE A 25 -1.13 19.31 -4.24
N ALA A 26 -0.73 20.42 -3.62
CA ALA A 26 -1.00 21.75 -4.14
C ALA A 26 -0.27 22.02 -5.46
N ASP A 27 0.98 21.58 -5.58
CA ASP A 27 1.78 21.69 -6.80
C ASP A 27 1.09 20.94 -7.96
N LEU A 28 0.61 19.71 -7.72
CA LEU A 28 -0.13 18.94 -8.71
C LEU A 28 -1.43 19.66 -9.12
N ALA A 29 -2.24 20.06 -8.15
CA ALA A 29 -3.51 20.75 -8.42
C ALA A 29 -3.29 22.08 -9.18
N LYS A 30 -2.20 22.78 -8.89
CA LYS A 30 -1.87 24.07 -9.51
C LYS A 30 -1.33 23.91 -10.93
N ASN A 31 -0.40 22.99 -11.15
CA ASN A 31 0.41 22.98 -12.37
C ASN A 31 -0.10 21.98 -13.42
N GLU A 32 -0.73 20.89 -13.00
CA GLU A 32 -1.18 19.85 -13.93
C GLU A 32 -2.63 20.07 -14.38
N ASP A 33 -2.95 19.51 -15.55
CA ASP A 33 -4.31 19.43 -16.08
C ASP A 33 -4.87 18.03 -15.84
N ILE A 34 -5.58 17.88 -14.72
CA ILE A 34 -6.12 16.60 -14.24
C ILE A 34 -7.60 16.75 -13.88
N ASP A 35 -8.36 15.66 -14.04
CA ASP A 35 -9.78 15.63 -13.68
C ASP A 35 -10.02 15.09 -12.27
N VAL A 36 -9.17 14.15 -11.85
CA VAL A 36 -9.28 13.42 -10.59
C VAL A 36 -7.90 13.24 -10.00
N THR A 37 -7.79 13.43 -8.70
CA THR A 37 -6.66 12.95 -7.93
C THR A 37 -7.08 11.92 -6.89
N VAL A 38 -6.27 10.87 -6.79
CA VAL A 38 -6.44 9.79 -5.82
C VAL A 38 -5.28 9.77 -4.83
N GLY A 39 -5.51 9.37 -3.59
CA GLY A 39 -4.44 9.26 -2.61
C GLY A 39 -4.66 8.10 -1.64
N ASP A 40 -3.69 7.19 -1.61
CA ASP A 40 -3.58 6.20 -0.53
C ASP A 40 -2.54 6.71 0.47
N LEU A 41 -3.03 7.17 1.61
CA LEU A 41 -2.25 7.95 2.59
C LEU A 41 -2.29 7.28 3.97
N MET A 42 -2.96 6.13 4.06
CA MET A 42 -3.04 5.32 5.27
C MET A 42 -2.04 4.18 5.20
N SER A 43 -1.23 4.07 6.24
CA SER A 43 -0.35 2.92 6.48
C SER A 43 -0.74 2.23 7.78
N GLU A 44 -0.24 1.02 7.99
CA GLU A 44 -0.34 0.25 9.24
C GLU A 44 0.13 1.09 10.42
N TYR A 45 1.21 1.87 10.24
CA TYR A 45 1.70 2.79 11.27
C TYR A 45 0.62 3.80 11.68
N ASN A 46 0.01 4.49 10.71
CA ASN A 46 -1.02 5.49 10.98
C ASN A 46 -2.28 4.83 11.56
N MET A 47 -2.75 3.74 10.95
CA MET A 47 -3.93 3.00 11.42
C MET A 47 -3.76 2.50 12.86
N THR A 48 -2.61 1.92 13.20
CA THR A 48 -2.34 1.40 14.54
C THR A 48 -2.28 2.52 15.57
N LYS A 49 -1.60 3.63 15.24
CA LYS A 49 -1.51 4.80 16.12
C LYS A 49 -2.88 5.45 16.37
N ARG A 50 -3.71 5.61 15.33
CA ARG A 50 -5.06 6.19 15.46
C ARG A 50 -6.04 5.22 16.13
N GLY A 51 -5.93 3.93 15.87
CA GLY A 51 -6.69 2.87 16.55
C GLY A 51 -6.39 2.82 18.06
N GLY A 52 -5.11 2.83 18.46
CA GLY A 52 -4.73 2.88 19.86
C GLY A 52 -5.17 4.17 20.56
N SER A 53 -5.23 5.29 19.84
CA SER A 53 -5.75 6.56 20.37
C SER A 53 -7.26 6.49 20.64
N LYS A 54 -8.02 5.75 19.82
CA LYS A 54 -9.47 5.52 20.00
C LYS A 54 -9.78 4.65 21.22
N VAL A 55 -8.94 3.65 21.52
CA VAL A 55 -9.12 2.77 22.69
C VAL A 55 -8.76 3.48 24.01
N ASN A 56 -7.71 4.30 24.00
CA ASN A 56 -7.15 4.92 25.21
C ASN A 56 -7.70 6.32 25.54
N SER A 57 -8.67 6.83 24.77
CA SER A 57 -9.09 8.24 24.88
C SER A 57 -10.14 8.49 25.95
N ASN A 58 -9.66 8.93 27.12
CA ASN A 58 -10.28 10.00 27.92
C ASN A 58 -9.83 11.40 27.44
N ARG A 59 -9.22 11.53 26.25
CA ARG A 59 -8.70 12.78 25.68
C ARG A 59 -9.02 12.93 24.18
N VAL A 60 -9.31 14.17 23.81
CA VAL A 60 -9.59 14.70 22.46
C VAL A 60 -8.40 14.43 21.53
N THR A 61 -8.36 13.26 20.90
CA THR A 61 -7.36 12.96 19.85
C THR A 61 -8.05 12.94 18.49
N GLU A 62 -7.34 13.38 17.44
CA GLU A 62 -7.84 13.28 16.06
C GLU A 62 -7.59 11.86 15.54
N GLU A 63 -8.69 11.16 15.24
CA GLU A 63 -8.73 9.74 14.84
C GLU A 63 -8.65 9.54 13.32
N PHE A 64 -8.32 10.61 12.58
CA PHE A 64 -8.08 10.62 11.14
C PHE A 64 -6.65 11.09 10.85
N GLU A 65 -6.23 11.01 9.59
CA GLU A 65 -4.88 11.42 9.20
C GLU A 65 -4.77 12.95 9.09
N THR A 66 -4.16 13.57 10.09
CA THR A 66 -4.07 15.04 10.21
C THR A 66 -3.16 15.66 9.15
N SER A 67 -2.12 14.92 8.75
CA SER A 67 -1.17 15.35 7.73
C SER A 67 -1.82 15.53 6.34
N PHE A 68 -2.95 14.85 6.10
CA PHE A 68 -3.76 15.08 4.91
C PHE A 68 -4.33 16.50 4.87
N LEU A 69 -4.88 17.01 5.97
CA LEU A 69 -5.41 18.38 5.99
C LEU A 69 -4.29 19.39 5.69
N GLU A 70 -3.11 19.20 6.27
CA GLU A 70 -1.95 20.07 5.98
C GLU A 70 -1.55 20.05 4.49
N ALA A 71 -1.66 18.91 3.81
CA ALA A 71 -1.39 18.78 2.37
C ALA A 71 -2.53 19.33 1.49
N PHE A 72 -3.77 19.11 1.93
CA PHE A 72 -4.99 19.37 1.17
C PHE A 72 -5.39 20.84 1.19
N LEU A 73 -5.25 21.52 2.34
CA LEU A 73 -5.68 22.91 2.50
C LEU A 73 -5.00 23.88 1.52
N PRO A 74 -3.68 23.79 1.26
CA PRO A 74 -3.05 24.64 0.24
C PRO A 74 -3.52 24.33 -1.20
N ALA A 75 -4.04 23.13 -1.46
CA ALA A 75 -4.54 22.73 -2.78
C ALA A 75 -5.97 23.22 -3.05
N LEU A 76 -6.76 23.49 -2.00
CA LEU A 76 -8.19 23.80 -2.09
C LEU A 76 -8.59 24.86 -3.14
N PRO A 77 -7.93 26.02 -3.23
CA PRO A 77 -8.29 27.04 -4.23
C PRO A 77 -8.10 26.55 -5.67
N HIS A 78 -7.06 25.74 -5.90
CA HIS A 78 -6.74 25.17 -7.21
C HIS A 78 -7.74 24.06 -7.58
N LEU A 79 -8.06 23.19 -6.61
CA LEU A 79 -9.06 22.13 -6.79
C LEU A 79 -10.44 22.72 -7.14
N ALA A 80 -10.87 23.76 -6.41
CA ALA A 80 -12.15 24.40 -6.65
C ALA A 80 -12.21 25.12 -8.00
N SER A 81 -11.18 25.90 -8.34
CA SER A 81 -11.15 26.66 -9.61
C SER A 81 -11.10 25.76 -10.84
N LYS A 82 -10.34 24.66 -10.78
CA LYS A 82 -10.23 23.68 -11.88
C LYS A 82 -11.27 22.55 -11.82
N ARG A 83 -12.10 22.52 -10.77
CA ARG A 83 -13.11 21.45 -10.53
C ARG A 83 -12.50 20.04 -10.47
N ILE A 84 -11.30 19.92 -9.92
CA ILE A 84 -10.61 18.64 -9.74
C ILE A 84 -11.30 17.86 -8.63
N ARG A 85 -11.61 16.58 -8.88
CA ARG A 85 -12.22 15.67 -7.90
C ARG A 85 -11.15 14.98 -7.08
N VAL A 86 -11.41 14.75 -5.79
CA VAL A 86 -10.48 14.11 -4.87
C VAL A 86 -11.10 12.85 -4.29
N ALA A 87 -10.39 11.72 -4.33
CA ALA A 87 -10.76 10.48 -3.64
C ALA A 87 -9.58 9.96 -2.82
N VAL A 88 -9.72 9.87 -1.50
CA VAL A 88 -8.60 9.59 -0.60
C VAL A 88 -9.01 8.64 0.54
N ASN A 89 -8.06 7.81 0.97
CA ASN A 89 -8.18 6.94 2.13
C ASN A 89 -7.46 7.55 3.34
N VAL A 90 -8.12 8.48 4.04
CA VAL A 90 -7.51 9.27 5.15
C VAL A 90 -8.35 9.36 6.42
N GLY A 91 -9.52 8.72 6.44
CA GLY A 91 -10.41 8.77 7.60
C GLY A 91 -9.94 7.95 8.79
N ALA A 92 -8.96 7.05 8.60
CA ALA A 92 -8.49 6.08 9.58
C ALA A 92 -9.64 5.46 10.39
N SER A 93 -9.83 5.83 11.67
CA SER A 93 -10.87 5.25 12.53
C SER A 93 -12.11 6.14 12.74
N ASP A 94 -12.17 7.32 12.13
CA ASP A 94 -13.35 8.22 12.13
C ASP A 94 -13.45 9.09 10.84
N THR A 95 -14.11 8.54 9.82
CA THR A 95 -14.36 9.22 8.54
C THR A 95 -15.35 10.39 8.66
N MET A 96 -16.28 10.35 9.63
CA MET A 96 -17.26 11.41 9.85
C MET A 96 -16.60 12.66 10.45
N LYS A 97 -15.68 12.48 11.39
CA LYS A 97 -14.93 13.58 12.00
C LYS A 97 -14.02 14.27 10.98
N LEU A 98 -13.37 13.50 10.10
CA LEU A 98 -12.65 14.05 8.96
C LEU A 98 -13.58 14.87 8.04
N TYR A 99 -14.75 14.34 7.68
CA TYR A 99 -15.73 15.07 6.87
C TYR A 99 -16.09 16.44 7.48
N ARG A 100 -16.34 16.48 8.79
CA ARG A 100 -16.65 17.73 9.50
C ARG A 100 -15.48 18.71 9.44
N ALA A 101 -14.26 18.25 9.67
CA ALA A 101 -13.05 19.08 9.59
C ALA A 101 -12.84 19.65 8.18
N VAL A 102 -13.05 18.84 7.14
CA VAL A 102 -12.96 19.30 5.73
C VAL A 102 -14.02 20.38 5.44
N LEU A 103 -15.26 20.20 5.91
CA LEU A 103 -16.31 21.21 5.72
C LEU A 103 -16.02 22.52 6.44
N GLU A 104 -15.58 22.45 7.70
CA GLU A 104 -15.21 23.64 8.47
C GLU A 104 -14.13 24.44 7.73
N LYS A 105 -13.09 23.75 7.24
CA LYS A 105 -12.01 24.39 6.49
C LYS A 105 -12.43 24.90 5.11
N ALA A 106 -13.34 24.22 4.43
CA ALA A 106 -13.92 24.72 3.19
C ALA A 106 -14.71 26.01 3.42
N GLN A 107 -15.49 26.09 4.51
CA GLN A 107 -16.23 27.28 4.89
C GLN A 107 -15.31 28.45 5.26
N GLU A 108 -14.24 28.21 6.02
CA GLU A 108 -13.20 29.21 6.32
C GLU A 108 -12.59 29.78 5.02
N ALA A 109 -12.39 28.93 4.01
CA ALA A 109 -11.89 29.33 2.69
C ALA A 109 -12.96 29.93 1.77
N SER A 110 -14.21 30.09 2.23
CA SER A 110 -15.36 30.53 1.42
C SER A 110 -15.58 29.70 0.16
N LEU A 111 -15.32 28.39 0.24
CA LEU A 111 -15.51 27.43 -0.85
C LEU A 111 -16.74 26.55 -0.62
N ASP A 112 -17.59 26.43 -1.64
CA ASP A 112 -18.72 25.50 -1.64
C ASP A 112 -18.26 24.12 -2.19
N LEU A 113 -17.80 23.25 -1.29
CA LEU A 113 -17.34 21.91 -1.63
C LEU A 113 -18.42 20.85 -1.38
N LYS A 114 -18.61 19.99 -2.37
CA LYS A 114 -19.42 18.78 -2.24
C LYS A 114 -18.56 17.65 -1.68
N VAL A 115 -18.70 17.38 -0.39
CA VAL A 115 -17.94 16.34 0.31
C VAL A 115 -18.86 15.15 0.63
N THR A 116 -18.36 13.95 0.39
CA THR A 116 -19.01 12.66 0.72
C THR A 116 -18.01 11.77 1.42
N TRP A 117 -18.47 10.84 2.24
CA TRP A 117 -17.61 9.84 2.86
C TRP A 117 -18.26 8.46 2.87
N ILE A 118 -17.42 7.44 3.00
CA ILE A 118 -17.84 6.08 3.29
C ILE A 118 -17.59 5.83 4.77
N GLY A 119 -18.62 5.41 5.49
CA GLY A 119 -18.52 4.98 6.89
C GLY A 119 -18.78 3.48 7.01
N SER A 120 -18.27 2.90 8.09
CA SER A 120 -18.67 1.56 8.55
C SER A 120 -19.19 1.63 9.97
N ASP A 121 -19.97 0.63 10.37
CA ASP A 121 -20.43 0.45 11.75
C ASP A 121 -19.28 0.16 12.74
N GLY A 122 -18.10 -0.19 12.22
CA GLY A 122 -16.89 -0.41 13.01
C GLY A 122 -16.98 -1.71 13.81
N ALA A 123 -16.19 -2.73 13.45
CA ALA A 123 -16.18 -4.03 14.13
C ALA A 123 -15.50 -3.99 15.52
N PHE A 124 -15.51 -2.84 16.21
CA PHE A 124 -14.76 -2.62 17.45
C PHE A 124 -15.22 -3.53 18.59
N ASP A 125 -16.53 -3.77 18.71
CA ASP A 125 -17.10 -4.65 19.74
C ASP A 125 -16.72 -6.12 19.51
N ASP A 126 -16.60 -6.55 18.25
CA ASP A 126 -16.19 -7.90 17.89
C ASP A 126 -14.68 -8.10 18.13
N VAL A 127 -13.87 -7.08 17.84
CA VAL A 127 -12.42 -7.08 18.08
C VAL A 127 -12.11 -7.03 19.58
N SER A 128 -12.82 -6.23 20.36
CA SER A 128 -12.60 -6.11 21.82
C SER A 128 -12.83 -7.45 22.54
N LYS A 129 -13.84 -8.23 22.13
CA LYS A 129 -14.10 -9.56 22.70
C LYS A 129 -13.01 -10.57 22.38
N ALA A 130 -12.32 -10.42 21.25
CA ALA A 130 -11.21 -11.30 20.86
C ALA A 130 -9.92 -10.98 21.63
N ILE A 131 -9.67 -9.70 21.92
CA ILE A 131 -8.45 -9.22 22.62
C ILE A 131 -8.42 -9.65 24.10
N ASP A 132 -9.57 -9.83 24.74
CA ASP A 132 -9.66 -10.31 26.14
C ASP A 132 -9.13 -11.75 26.37
N SER A 133 -8.63 -12.43 25.33
CA SER A 133 -8.10 -13.80 25.40
C SER A 133 -6.56 -13.92 25.33
N SER A 134 -5.81 -12.82 25.19
CA SER A 134 -4.34 -12.89 25.09
C SER A 134 -3.64 -12.37 26.36
N SER A 135 -3.10 -13.28 27.17
CA SER A 135 -2.20 -12.97 28.28
C SER A 135 -0.74 -12.99 27.80
N ALA A 136 -0.05 -11.85 27.89
CA ALA A 136 1.40 -11.80 27.70
C ALA A 136 2.11 -12.35 28.96
N TYR A 137 2.89 -13.42 28.79
CA TYR A 137 3.82 -13.93 29.80
C TYR A 137 5.25 -13.58 29.38
N THR A 138 5.92 -12.75 30.18
CA THR A 138 7.38 -12.62 30.12
C THR A 138 7.94 -12.96 31.49
N SER A 139 8.54 -14.14 31.61
CA SER A 139 9.32 -14.54 32.78
C SER A 139 10.80 -14.52 32.38
N MET A 140 11.58 -13.59 32.96
CA MET A 140 13.03 -13.58 32.79
C MET A 140 13.65 -14.83 33.42
N GLN A 141 14.40 -15.62 32.63
CA GLN A 141 15.45 -16.48 33.15
C GLN A 141 16.80 -15.84 32.84
N SER A 142 17.58 -15.52 33.88
CA SER A 142 18.95 -15.01 33.73
C SER A 142 19.93 -15.87 34.53
N TYR A 143 21.08 -16.15 33.91
CA TYR A 143 22.21 -16.90 34.48
C TYR A 143 22.89 -16.14 35.62
N LEU A 144 23.42 -16.87 36.61
CA LEU A 144 24.16 -16.31 37.75
C LEU A 144 25.53 -15.76 37.29
N GLY A 145 25.77 -14.46 37.49
CA GLY A 145 27.12 -13.86 37.35
C GLY A 145 27.34 -12.86 36.19
N ALA A 146 26.31 -12.47 35.44
CA ALA A 146 26.46 -11.42 34.42
C ALA A 146 26.51 -10.01 35.04
N THR A 147 27.62 -9.30 34.87
CA THR A 147 27.71 -7.86 35.14
C THR A 147 27.70 -7.12 33.81
N PHE A 148 26.60 -6.43 33.50
CA PHE A 148 26.49 -5.57 32.33
C PHE A 148 26.89 -4.14 32.72
N ALA A 149 27.67 -3.46 31.88
CA ALA A 149 27.79 -2.01 31.96
C ALA A 149 26.38 -1.41 31.78
N VAL A 150 25.88 -0.73 32.80
CA VAL A 150 24.49 -0.28 32.86
C VAL A 150 24.32 0.98 32.00
N ASP A 151 24.11 0.80 30.70
CA ASP A 151 23.64 1.89 29.82
C ASP A 151 22.12 2.04 30.01
N ALA A 152 21.72 2.79 31.04
CA ALA A 152 20.34 2.95 31.47
C ALA A 152 19.33 3.32 30.36
N PRO A 153 19.68 4.12 29.32
CA PRO A 153 18.82 4.35 28.15
C PRO A 153 18.46 3.10 27.34
N GLN A 154 19.33 2.08 27.29
CA GLN A 154 19.03 0.81 26.62
C GLN A 154 18.17 -0.13 27.47
N ALA A 155 18.15 0.08 28.80
CA ALA A 155 17.29 -0.66 29.73
C ALA A 155 15.84 -0.13 29.75
N VAL A 156 15.58 1.06 29.17
CA VAL A 156 14.22 1.56 28.96
C VAL A 156 13.62 0.79 27.79
N LEU A 157 12.78 -0.20 28.09
CA LEU A 157 11.96 -0.86 27.10
C LEU A 157 11.18 0.18 26.30
N LYS A 158 11.44 0.27 25.00
CA LYS A 158 10.63 1.07 24.09
C LYS A 158 9.42 0.24 23.72
N LEU A 159 8.23 0.70 24.09
CA LEU A 159 7.01 0.13 23.54
C LEU A 159 7.07 0.26 22.01
N TYR A 160 6.88 -0.85 21.33
CA TYR A 160 6.60 -0.89 19.90
C TYR A 160 5.25 -1.57 19.69
N TYR A 161 4.64 -1.28 18.56
CA TYR A 161 3.39 -1.91 18.16
C TYR A 161 3.71 -2.92 17.06
N GLU A 162 3.03 -4.06 17.09
CA GLU A 162 3.07 -5.03 16.00
C GLU A 162 1.70 -5.05 15.32
N TYR A 163 1.70 -5.00 13.99
CA TYR A 163 0.48 -5.06 13.20
C TYR A 163 0.20 -6.51 12.78
N CYS A 164 -0.94 -7.04 13.22
CA CYS A 164 -1.42 -8.35 12.79
C CYS A 164 -2.70 -8.17 11.97
N ALA A 165 -2.67 -8.59 10.71
CA ALA A 165 -3.87 -8.66 9.88
C ALA A 165 -4.71 -9.88 10.29
N ALA A 166 -6.02 -9.68 10.45
CA ALA A 166 -6.98 -10.74 10.69
C ALA A 166 -8.15 -10.62 9.72
N LEU A 167 -8.74 -11.77 9.37
CA LEU A 167 -9.94 -11.80 8.54
C LEU A 167 -11.16 -11.54 9.40
N LEU A 168 -12.04 -10.68 8.92
CA LEU A 168 -13.38 -10.50 9.47
C LEU A 168 -14.40 -11.03 8.47
N PRO A 169 -15.48 -11.72 8.92
CA PRO A 169 -16.56 -12.10 8.03
C PRO A 169 -17.11 -10.87 7.32
N GLN A 170 -17.13 -10.86 5.99
CA GLN A 170 -17.54 -9.68 5.23
C GLN A 170 -18.96 -9.21 5.60
N GLN A 171 -19.84 -10.14 5.97
CA GLN A 171 -21.21 -9.87 6.39
C GLN A 171 -21.31 -9.13 7.73
N SER A 172 -20.24 -9.13 8.54
CA SER A 172 -20.23 -8.43 9.83
C SER A 172 -19.96 -6.93 9.69
N ILE A 173 -19.56 -6.44 8.50
CA ILE A 173 -19.21 -5.03 8.28
C ILE A 173 -20.25 -4.40 7.36
N LYS A 174 -20.97 -3.39 7.87
CA LYS A 174 -21.95 -2.63 7.07
C LYS A 174 -21.34 -1.32 6.61
N HIS A 175 -21.21 -1.18 5.30
CA HIS A 175 -20.72 0.05 4.69
C HIS A 175 -21.89 0.94 4.26
N THR A 176 -21.78 2.24 4.53
CA THR A 176 -22.76 3.23 4.11
C THR A 176 -22.05 4.40 3.42
N PHE A 177 -22.51 4.75 2.23
CA PHE A 177 -22.07 5.93 1.50
C PHE A 177 -22.98 7.10 1.82
N TYR A 178 -22.41 8.14 2.43
CA TYR A 178 -23.12 9.33 2.84
C TYR A 178 -22.96 10.45 1.82
N ILE A 179 -24.08 11.00 1.34
CA ILE A 179 -24.14 12.11 0.38
C ILE A 179 -24.97 13.26 1.00
N PRO A 180 -24.38 14.05 1.92
CA PRO A 180 -25.10 15.02 2.74
C PRO A 180 -25.78 16.12 1.93
N TYR A 181 -25.11 16.63 0.89
CA TYR A 181 -25.66 17.68 0.03
C TYR A 181 -26.88 17.23 -0.80
N LYS A 182 -27.14 15.92 -0.89
CA LYS A 182 -28.37 15.35 -1.45
C LYS A 182 -29.31 14.80 -0.37
N LYS A 183 -28.93 14.87 0.91
CA LYS A 183 -29.61 14.19 2.04
C LYS A 183 -29.86 12.71 1.75
N LEU A 184 -28.87 12.05 1.13
CA LEU A 184 -28.97 10.68 0.68
C LEU A 184 -27.93 9.82 1.40
N GLU A 185 -28.37 8.65 1.84
CA GLU A 185 -27.55 7.60 2.41
C GLU A 185 -27.77 6.33 1.59
N VAL A 186 -26.69 5.71 1.13
CA VAL A 186 -26.74 4.51 0.29
C VAL A 186 -26.00 3.40 1.02
N SER A 187 -26.73 2.35 1.40
CA SER A 187 -26.11 1.14 1.93
C SER A 187 -25.35 0.43 0.81
N ILE A 188 -24.08 0.10 1.06
CA ILE A 188 -23.25 -0.66 0.13
C ILE A 188 -23.33 -2.13 0.56
N ALA A 189 -24.05 -2.93 -0.22
CA ALA A 189 -24.14 -4.36 0.01
C ALA A 189 -22.79 -5.05 -0.20
N ALA A 190 -22.52 -6.10 0.56
CA ALA A 190 -21.38 -6.97 0.29
C ALA A 190 -21.51 -7.57 -1.12
N PRO A 191 -20.40 -7.69 -1.88
CA PRO A 191 -20.36 -8.46 -3.12
C PRO A 191 -20.88 -9.88 -2.88
N THR A 192 -21.71 -10.37 -3.79
CA THR A 192 -22.26 -11.74 -3.74
C THR A 192 -21.41 -12.74 -4.52
N ASP A 193 -20.55 -12.24 -5.41
CA ASP A 193 -19.62 -13.05 -6.20
C ASP A 193 -18.26 -13.06 -5.50
N THR A 194 -18.14 -13.96 -4.51
CA THR A 194 -16.94 -14.09 -3.66
C THR A 194 -16.50 -15.55 -3.61
N GLN A 195 -15.19 -15.77 -3.49
CA GLN A 195 -14.63 -17.07 -3.15
C GLN A 195 -14.12 -17.03 -1.71
N ASP A 196 -14.15 -18.18 -1.05
CA ASP A 196 -13.56 -18.31 0.28
C ASP A 196 -12.05 -18.05 0.21
N TYR A 197 -11.56 -17.27 1.17
CA TYR A 197 -10.15 -16.96 1.27
C TYR A 197 -9.36 -18.21 1.65
N LEU A 198 -8.40 -18.60 0.81
CA LEU A 198 -7.45 -19.65 1.08
C LEU A 198 -6.18 -19.04 1.66
N PHE A 199 -5.88 -19.34 2.94
CA PHE A 199 -4.71 -18.80 3.63
C PHE A 199 -3.39 -19.27 3.03
N GLU A 200 -3.36 -20.52 2.56
CA GLU A 200 -2.24 -21.10 1.83
C GLU A 200 -2.72 -21.44 0.42
N LYS A 201 -2.05 -20.87 -0.58
CA LYS A 201 -2.28 -21.16 -2.00
C LYS A 201 -0.95 -21.57 -2.61
N ASP A 202 -0.94 -22.63 -3.40
CA ASP A 202 0.27 -23.02 -4.11
C ASP A 202 0.72 -21.92 -5.08
N THR A 203 2.03 -21.73 -5.16
CA THR A 203 2.65 -20.88 -6.19
C THR A 203 2.70 -21.64 -7.52
N TYR A 204 2.70 -20.92 -8.64
CA TYR A 204 2.76 -21.52 -9.96
C TYR A 204 3.70 -20.74 -10.89
N GLU A 205 4.28 -21.46 -11.85
CA GLU A 205 5.12 -20.91 -12.90
C GLU A 205 4.31 -20.69 -14.19
N THR A 206 4.89 -19.97 -15.16
CA THR A 206 4.22 -19.74 -16.45
C THR A 206 3.86 -21.06 -17.13
N ASN A 207 2.64 -21.16 -17.66
CA ASN A 207 2.24 -22.28 -18.50
C ASN A 207 2.83 -22.17 -19.92
N ASP A 208 3.10 -20.94 -20.37
CA ASP A 208 3.61 -20.61 -21.70
C ASP A 208 5.12 -20.33 -21.64
N SER A 209 5.86 -21.21 -20.94
CA SER A 209 7.31 -21.03 -20.79
C SER A 209 8.03 -21.15 -22.13
N ILE A 210 8.85 -20.16 -22.44
CA ILE A 210 9.76 -20.18 -23.58
C ILE A 210 11.18 -20.52 -23.14
N ASP A 211 11.92 -21.21 -24.02
CA ASP A 211 13.36 -21.42 -23.80
C ASP A 211 14.07 -20.08 -23.91
N LEU A 212 14.59 -19.57 -22.79
CA LEU A 212 15.31 -18.29 -22.74
C LEU A 212 16.53 -18.26 -23.70
N LYS A 213 17.07 -19.44 -24.08
CA LYS A 213 18.15 -19.54 -25.07
C LYS A 213 17.69 -19.29 -26.51
N SER A 214 16.39 -19.33 -26.77
CA SER A 214 15.83 -19.03 -28.09
C SER A 214 15.86 -17.52 -28.40
N ILE A 215 15.93 -16.67 -27.38
CA ILE A 215 15.88 -15.20 -27.49
C ILE A 215 17.28 -14.58 -27.64
N MET A 216 18.09 -15.18 -28.51
CA MET A 216 19.45 -14.73 -28.80
C MET A 216 19.45 -13.74 -29.98
N PRO A 217 20.35 -12.74 -29.99
CA PRO A 217 21.46 -12.56 -29.07
C PRO A 217 21.08 -11.79 -27.80
N THR A 218 21.61 -12.25 -26.65
CA THR A 218 21.43 -11.60 -25.34
C THR A 218 22.71 -10.90 -24.87
N VAL A 219 22.53 -9.91 -23.99
CA VAL A 219 23.60 -9.26 -23.24
C VAL A 219 23.24 -9.21 -21.76
N LYS A 220 24.25 -9.34 -20.89
CA LYS A 220 24.09 -9.14 -19.45
C LYS A 220 23.85 -7.66 -19.15
N ALA A 221 22.70 -7.34 -18.57
CA ALA A 221 22.35 -5.97 -18.20
C ALA A 221 21.37 -5.93 -17.01
N PRO A 222 21.23 -4.79 -16.30
CA PRO A 222 20.26 -4.64 -15.23
C PRO A 222 18.83 -4.86 -15.73
N LEU A 223 18.06 -5.69 -15.02
CA LEU A 223 16.65 -6.00 -15.31
C LEU A 223 15.80 -4.73 -15.51
N GLY A 224 16.09 -3.71 -14.71
CA GLY A 224 15.37 -2.44 -14.71
C GLY A 224 15.50 -1.62 -15.98
N LEU A 225 16.43 -1.93 -16.89
CA LEU A 225 16.55 -1.20 -18.16
C LEU A 225 15.33 -1.39 -19.06
N ILE A 226 14.61 -2.51 -18.95
CA ILE A 226 13.42 -2.81 -19.77
C ILE A 226 12.20 -3.17 -18.93
N VAL A 227 12.41 -3.59 -17.67
CA VAL A 227 11.31 -3.97 -16.77
C VAL A 227 11.02 -2.83 -15.79
N HIS A 228 9.78 -2.34 -15.82
CA HIS A 228 9.25 -1.49 -14.76
C HIS A 228 8.90 -2.35 -13.55
N ALA A 229 8.93 -1.75 -12.36
CA ALA A 229 8.42 -2.41 -11.17
C ALA A 229 7.63 -1.44 -10.31
N ARG A 230 6.62 -1.97 -9.65
CA ARG A 230 5.88 -1.28 -8.59
C ARG A 230 5.82 -2.19 -7.38
N LEU A 231 6.12 -1.60 -6.23
CA LEU A 231 6.08 -2.28 -4.95
C LEU A 231 4.79 -1.96 -4.18
N GLY A 232 4.42 -2.85 -3.27
CA GLY A 232 3.58 -2.55 -2.12
C GLY A 232 3.98 -3.41 -0.91
N ASP A 233 3.79 -2.91 0.30
CA ASP A 233 3.96 -3.65 1.53
C ASP A 233 2.60 -3.95 2.17
N LYS A 234 2.54 -5.03 2.97
CA LYS A 234 1.40 -5.31 3.84
C LYS A 234 1.85 -6.01 5.12
N GLY A 235 2.00 -5.24 6.18
CA GLY A 235 2.54 -5.76 7.44
C GLY A 235 3.98 -6.26 7.24
N SER A 236 4.22 -7.54 7.52
CA SER A 236 5.51 -8.21 7.30
C SER A 236 5.76 -8.61 5.84
N ASP A 237 4.72 -8.62 5.00
CA ASP A 237 4.80 -9.09 3.62
C ASP A 237 5.27 -7.98 2.68
N CYS A 238 6.09 -8.37 1.69
CA CYS A 238 6.56 -7.49 0.61
C CYS A 238 6.01 -7.98 -0.73
N SER A 239 5.40 -7.09 -1.51
CA SER A 239 4.84 -7.41 -2.82
C SER A 239 5.49 -6.56 -3.90
N VAL A 240 5.80 -7.16 -5.05
CA VAL A 240 6.39 -6.47 -6.19
C VAL A 240 5.77 -6.96 -7.49
N GLY A 241 5.22 -6.04 -8.27
CA GLY A 241 4.80 -6.27 -9.65
C GLY A 241 5.87 -5.80 -10.62
N PHE A 242 6.37 -6.70 -11.46
CA PHE A 242 7.25 -6.41 -12.59
C PHE A 242 6.43 -6.37 -13.86
N PHE A 243 6.60 -5.36 -14.71
CA PHE A 243 5.83 -5.24 -15.95
C PHE A 243 6.67 -4.67 -17.08
N VAL A 244 6.36 -5.13 -18.29
CA VAL A 244 7.02 -4.76 -19.54
C VAL A 244 6.18 -3.78 -20.34
N ARG A 245 6.80 -3.06 -21.28
CA ARG A 245 6.08 -2.06 -22.10
C ARG A 245 5.49 -2.67 -23.35
N ASN A 246 6.17 -3.68 -23.89
CA ASN A 246 5.81 -4.28 -25.17
C ASN A 246 5.32 -5.72 -24.97
N ALA A 247 4.38 -6.14 -25.82
CA ALA A 247 3.75 -7.45 -25.71
C ALA A 247 4.70 -8.61 -26.01
N ASP A 248 5.71 -8.38 -26.86
CA ASP A 248 6.76 -9.35 -27.23
C ASP A 248 7.76 -9.63 -26.09
N GLU A 249 7.80 -8.77 -25.07
CA GLU A 249 8.63 -8.95 -23.87
C GLU A 249 7.92 -9.82 -22.80
N TRP A 250 6.61 -10.06 -22.93
CA TRP A 250 5.77 -10.71 -21.91
C TRP A 250 6.20 -12.16 -21.61
N ASP A 251 6.31 -12.99 -22.65
CA ASP A 251 6.65 -14.41 -22.48
C ASP A 251 8.06 -14.60 -21.92
N TRP A 252 8.98 -13.70 -22.29
CA TRP A 252 10.32 -13.62 -21.71
C TRP A 252 10.27 -13.28 -20.22
N LEU A 253 9.52 -12.24 -19.82
CA LEU A 253 9.39 -11.85 -18.43
C LEU A 253 8.81 -12.99 -17.57
N GLY A 254 7.74 -13.62 -18.06
CA GLY A 254 7.09 -14.75 -17.41
C GLY A 254 8.03 -15.93 -17.22
N SER A 255 8.82 -16.26 -18.25
CA SER A 255 9.78 -17.37 -18.23
C SER A 255 11.04 -17.08 -17.43
N LEU A 256 11.46 -15.81 -17.36
CA LEU A 256 12.62 -15.38 -16.59
C LEU A 256 12.30 -15.36 -15.09
N LEU A 257 11.21 -14.70 -14.68
CA LEU A 257 10.87 -14.45 -13.28
C LEU A 257 10.14 -15.63 -12.65
N THR A 258 10.82 -16.78 -12.59
CA THR A 258 10.39 -17.92 -11.77
C THR A 258 10.63 -17.66 -10.29
N VAL A 259 9.99 -18.42 -9.41
CA VAL A 259 10.25 -18.32 -7.96
C VAL A 259 11.73 -18.54 -7.64
N ASP A 260 12.36 -19.53 -8.27
CA ASP A 260 13.78 -19.81 -8.08
C ASP A 260 14.66 -18.69 -8.62
N LYS A 261 14.28 -18.08 -9.76
CA LYS A 261 15.01 -16.91 -10.25
C LYS A 261 14.88 -15.74 -9.29
N VAL A 262 13.71 -15.49 -8.73
CA VAL A 262 13.54 -14.44 -7.72
C VAL A 262 14.46 -14.69 -6.52
N ARG A 263 14.53 -15.92 -6.01
CA ARG A 263 15.48 -16.29 -4.94
C ARG A 263 16.93 -16.03 -5.32
N GLU A 264 17.32 -16.39 -6.54
CA GLU A 264 18.66 -16.07 -7.07
C GLU A 264 18.93 -14.55 -7.08
N LEU A 265 17.94 -13.74 -7.49
CA LEU A 265 18.06 -12.28 -7.54
C LEU A 265 18.16 -11.65 -6.13
N LEU A 266 17.43 -12.21 -5.15
CA LEU A 266 17.53 -11.81 -3.74
C LEU A 266 18.91 -12.11 -3.16
N GLY A 267 19.49 -13.25 -3.53
CA GLY A 267 20.80 -13.67 -3.04
C GLY A 267 20.79 -13.81 -1.51
N GLY A 268 21.64 -13.04 -0.83
CA GLY A 268 21.77 -13.09 0.64
C GLY A 268 20.55 -12.59 1.41
N ASP A 269 19.63 -11.88 0.74
CA ASP A 269 18.40 -11.36 1.37
C ASP A 269 17.24 -12.37 1.32
N ASP A 270 17.44 -13.53 0.69
CA ASP A 270 16.46 -14.62 0.76
C ASP A 270 16.49 -15.28 2.14
N THR A 271 15.39 -15.16 2.87
CA THR A 271 15.20 -15.72 4.21
C THR A 271 14.63 -17.15 4.17
N GLY A 272 14.42 -17.73 2.98
CA GLY A 272 13.83 -19.04 2.78
C GLY A 272 12.32 -19.09 3.05
N LYS A 273 11.69 -17.91 3.20
CA LYS A 273 10.25 -17.78 3.42
C LYS A 273 9.46 -18.05 2.12
N PRO A 274 8.16 -18.34 2.22
CA PRO A 274 7.33 -18.55 1.04
C PRO A 274 7.33 -17.34 0.10
N ILE A 275 7.48 -17.62 -1.20
CA ILE A 275 7.36 -16.65 -2.28
C ILE A 275 6.23 -17.14 -3.19
N PHE A 276 5.22 -16.30 -3.39
CA PHE A 276 4.10 -16.58 -4.28
C PHE A 276 4.22 -15.76 -5.54
N ARG A 277 3.93 -16.40 -6.68
CA ARG A 277 3.97 -15.81 -8.00
C ARG A 277 2.56 -15.76 -8.61
N LEU A 278 2.24 -14.66 -9.27
CA LEU A 278 0.97 -14.40 -9.93
C LEU A 278 1.19 -13.68 -11.26
N GLU A 279 0.62 -14.19 -12.34
CA GLU A 279 0.63 -13.53 -13.64
C GLU A 279 -0.60 -12.67 -13.86
N LEU A 280 -0.38 -11.47 -14.37
CA LEU A 280 -1.42 -10.50 -14.75
C LEU A 280 -1.27 -10.21 -16.25
N ALA A 281 -1.66 -11.18 -17.08
CA ALA A 281 -1.44 -11.15 -18.53
C ALA A 281 -2.01 -9.90 -19.23
N ASN A 282 -3.14 -9.36 -18.76
CA ASN A 282 -3.77 -8.18 -19.36
C ASN A 282 -3.00 -6.86 -19.16
N VAL A 283 -2.01 -6.84 -18.27
CA VAL A 283 -1.12 -5.70 -18.03
C VAL A 283 0.35 -6.10 -18.15
N TRP A 284 0.62 -7.27 -18.75
CA TRP A 284 1.94 -7.86 -18.92
C TRP A 284 2.83 -7.78 -17.68
N ALA A 285 2.24 -8.15 -16.53
CA ALA A 285 2.92 -8.08 -15.25
C ALA A 285 3.08 -9.45 -14.57
N VAL A 286 4.27 -9.71 -14.04
CA VAL A 286 4.55 -10.81 -13.11
C VAL A 286 4.62 -10.21 -11.71
N HIS A 287 3.70 -10.63 -10.85
CA HIS A 287 3.61 -10.19 -9.48
C HIS A 287 4.18 -11.27 -8.54
N VAL A 288 4.97 -10.83 -7.57
CA VAL A 288 5.62 -11.69 -6.59
C VAL A 288 5.31 -11.16 -5.19
N LEU A 289 4.85 -12.04 -4.32
CA LEU A 289 4.58 -11.79 -2.90
C LEU A 289 5.57 -12.58 -2.06
N LEU A 290 6.41 -11.89 -1.31
CA LEU A 290 7.36 -12.46 -0.36
C LEU A 290 6.76 -12.36 1.04
N LYS A 291 6.53 -13.51 1.67
CA LYS A 291 6.00 -13.56 3.04
C LYS A 291 7.08 -13.25 4.06
N ASP A 292 6.74 -12.46 5.07
CA ASP A 292 7.63 -12.09 6.18
C ASP A 292 9.00 -11.52 5.74
N HIS A 293 9.05 -10.83 4.60
CA HIS A 293 10.31 -10.28 4.10
C HIS A 293 10.70 -8.98 4.82
N LEU A 294 9.73 -8.23 5.35
CA LEU A 294 9.94 -6.94 6.00
C LEU A 294 10.08 -7.04 7.53
N ASP A 295 10.42 -8.22 8.05
CA ASP A 295 10.42 -8.49 9.50
C ASP A 295 9.02 -8.19 10.07
N CYS A 296 8.85 -7.40 11.13
CA CYS A 296 7.52 -6.98 11.60
C CYS A 296 6.91 -5.75 10.87
N GLY A 297 7.44 -5.37 9.71
CA GLY A 297 6.94 -4.24 8.90
C GLY A 297 7.24 -2.85 9.48
N VAL A 298 6.55 -1.83 8.99
CA VAL A 298 6.83 -0.41 9.29
C VAL A 298 6.85 -0.06 10.79
N SER A 299 6.10 -0.80 11.62
CA SER A 299 5.94 -0.50 13.04
C SER A 299 7.10 -0.99 13.90
N SER A 300 7.82 -2.02 13.46
CA SER A 300 8.75 -2.76 14.32
C SER A 300 9.85 -3.53 13.58
N SER A 301 10.07 -3.26 12.30
CA SER A 301 11.16 -3.87 11.53
C SER A 301 12.54 -3.43 12.05
N SER A 302 13.45 -4.39 12.12
CA SER A 302 14.87 -4.19 12.45
C SER A 302 15.73 -3.78 11.25
N THR A 303 15.14 -3.76 10.05
CA THR A 303 15.85 -3.51 8.78
C THR A 303 15.72 -2.05 8.31
N TYR A 304 16.51 -1.65 7.31
CA TYR A 304 16.47 -0.29 6.77
C TYR A 304 15.22 -0.03 5.91
N ASP A 305 14.77 -1.03 5.15
CA ASP A 305 13.68 -0.87 4.19
C ASP A 305 12.34 -1.33 4.78
N VAL A 306 11.86 -0.61 5.79
CA VAL A 306 10.68 -0.98 6.58
C VAL A 306 9.34 -0.95 5.83
N LEU A 307 9.35 -0.43 4.59
CA LEU A 307 8.19 -0.35 3.68
C LEU A 307 8.47 -1.08 2.35
N GLY A 308 9.60 -1.77 2.22
CA GLY A 308 10.06 -2.36 0.96
C GLY A 308 10.30 -1.36 -0.19
N LYS A 309 10.30 -0.04 0.06
CA LYS A 309 10.35 1.00 -0.99
C LYS A 309 11.58 0.91 -1.89
N ASN A 310 12.69 0.39 -1.37
CA ASN A 310 13.92 0.21 -2.16
C ASN A 310 13.97 -1.15 -2.85
N PHE A 311 13.20 -2.13 -2.36
CA PHE A 311 13.24 -3.52 -2.81
C PHE A 311 12.98 -3.70 -4.31
N ALA A 312 12.00 -2.99 -4.89
CA ALA A 312 11.75 -3.04 -6.32
C ALA A 312 12.96 -2.52 -7.14
N GLN A 313 13.59 -1.43 -6.69
CA GLN A 313 14.78 -0.89 -7.35
C GLN A 313 15.99 -1.80 -7.17
N TYR A 314 16.11 -2.43 -6.00
CA TYR A 314 17.13 -3.43 -5.71
C TYR A 314 17.04 -4.61 -6.68
N LEU A 315 15.87 -5.24 -6.84
CA LEU A 315 15.68 -6.33 -7.80
C LEU A 315 15.88 -5.87 -9.25
N ARG A 316 15.39 -4.68 -9.62
CA ARG A 316 15.65 -4.08 -10.94
C ARG A 316 17.14 -3.82 -11.21
N SER A 317 17.96 -3.61 -10.19
CA SER A 317 19.41 -3.40 -10.37
C SER A 317 20.18 -4.69 -10.69
N LYS A 318 19.57 -5.86 -10.49
CA LYS A 318 20.20 -7.16 -10.70
C LYS A 318 20.39 -7.45 -12.19
N TRP A 319 21.50 -8.09 -12.51
CA TRP A 319 21.91 -8.36 -13.88
C TRP A 319 21.33 -9.67 -14.38
N VAL A 320 20.61 -9.61 -15.49
CA VAL A 320 20.02 -10.77 -16.17
C VAL A 320 20.43 -10.77 -17.64
N ASP A 321 20.22 -11.88 -18.33
CA ASP A 321 20.42 -11.94 -19.78
C ASP A 321 19.19 -11.33 -20.47
N ILE A 322 19.42 -10.26 -21.24
CA ILE A 322 18.38 -9.50 -21.92
C ILE A 322 18.64 -9.54 -23.42
N SER A 323 17.59 -9.79 -24.22
CA SER A 323 17.69 -9.70 -25.69
C SER A 323 18.16 -8.32 -26.12
N THR A 324 19.09 -8.28 -27.07
CA THR A 324 19.53 -7.04 -27.71
C THR A 324 18.37 -6.31 -28.39
N GLU A 325 17.40 -7.03 -28.96
CA GLU A 325 16.21 -6.45 -29.58
C GLU A 325 15.35 -5.65 -28.57
N PHE A 326 15.17 -6.17 -27.35
CA PHE A 326 14.44 -5.46 -26.30
C PHE A 326 15.16 -4.17 -25.87
N LEU A 327 16.50 -4.21 -25.79
CA LEU A 327 17.29 -3.02 -25.44
C LEU A 327 17.27 -1.96 -26.55
N ASP A 328 17.24 -2.38 -27.81
CA ASP A 328 17.13 -1.50 -28.98
C ASP A 328 15.73 -0.90 -29.11
N GLY A 329 14.69 -1.60 -28.62
CA GLY A 329 13.31 -1.11 -28.46
C GLY A 329 13.14 -0.01 -27.41
N GLY A 330 14.20 0.30 -26.65
CA GLY A 330 14.29 1.45 -25.77
C GLY A 330 14.42 1.09 -24.29
N ARG A 331 15.11 1.95 -23.55
CA ARG A 331 15.42 1.77 -22.13
C ARG A 331 14.59 2.70 -21.23
N ILE A 332 14.43 2.29 -19.98
CA ILE A 332 13.77 3.02 -18.89
C ILE A 332 14.81 3.68 -17.99
#